data_AF-A0A660T5C0-F1
#
_entry.id   AF-A0A660T5C0-F1
#
_cell.length_a   1.000
_cell.length_b   1.000
_cell.length_c   1.000
_cell.angle_alpha   90.00
_cell.angle_beta   90.00
_cell.angle_gamma   90.00
#
_symmetry.space_group_name_H-M   'P 1'
#
loop_
_entity.id
_entity.type
_entity.pdbx_description
1 polymer ?
#
loop_
_entity_poly.entity_id
_entity_poly.type
_entity_poly.pdbx_seq_one_letter_code
_entity_poly.pdbx_strand_id
1 'polypeptide(L)'
;MLLRVQRLIDEPLKLRFLAEEKMKEGKDIKGVIPALVTPFDKNDQVDLKAVEKITEFLVSNGVHALMPVGGTGEFPNLLREEKRDVVKAVASVAKGKIPIVPGTAACSTKEV
;
A
#
# COMPACT_ATOMS: atom_id res chain seq x y z
N MET A 1 25.45 -14.11 -31.34
CA MET A 1 24.96 -14.85 -30.16
C MET A 1 25.36 -14.15 -28.85
N LEU A 2 26.63 -13.78 -28.66
CA LEU A 2 27.16 -13.08 -27.48
C LEU A 2 26.42 -11.78 -27.10
N LEU A 3 26.09 -10.92 -28.08
CA LEU A 3 25.36 -9.66 -27.82
C LEU A 3 23.95 -9.85 -27.22
N ARG A 4 23.32 -11.00 -27.46
CA ARG A 4 21.98 -11.31 -26.93
C ARG A 4 22.05 -11.77 -25.47
N VAL A 5 23.14 -12.44 -25.09
CA VAL A 5 23.40 -12.85 -23.69
C VAL A 5 23.79 -11.65 -22.84
N GLN A 6 24.64 -10.76 -23.36
CA GLN A 6 25.03 -9.54 -22.63
C GLN A 6 23.83 -8.64 -22.35
N ARG A 7 22.94 -8.46 -23.33
CA ARG A 7 21.70 -7.68 -23.15
C ARG A 7 20.75 -8.27 -22.10
N LEU A 8 20.70 -9.60 -21.96
CA LEU A 8 19.91 -10.29 -20.94
C LEU A 8 20.46 -10.11 -19.51
N ILE A 9 21.75 -9.76 -19.37
CA ILE A 9 22.39 -9.47 -18.09
C ILE A 9 22.29 -7.97 -17.77
N ASP A 10 22.53 -7.11 -18.76
CA ASP A 10 22.59 -5.67 -18.58
C ASP A 10 21.21 -5.04 -18.32
N GLU A 11 20.14 -5.52 -18.95
CA GLU A 11 18.79 -4.96 -18.74
C GLU A 11 18.27 -5.15 -17.30
N PRO A 12 18.33 -6.35 -16.70
CA PRO A 12 17.96 -6.54 -15.29
C PRO A 12 18.83 -5.69 -14.34
N LEU A 13 20.12 -5.53 -14.62
CA LEU A 13 21.00 -4.69 -13.81
C LEU A 13 20.60 -3.22 -13.88
N LYS A 14 20.27 -2.72 -15.08
CA LYS A 14 19.82 -1.34 -15.31
C LYS A 14 18.47 -1.09 -14.63
N LEU A 15 17.54 -2.03 -14.71
CA LEU A 15 16.27 -1.99 -14.00
C LEU A 15 16.44 -1.93 -12.48
N ARG A 16 17.38 -2.73 -11.94
CA ARG A 16 17.70 -2.74 -10.52
C ARG A 16 18.32 -1.43 -10.05
N PHE A 17 19.25 -0.87 -10.82
CA PHE A 17 19.85 0.43 -10.55
C PHE A 17 18.82 1.58 -10.58
N LEU A 18 17.94 1.59 -11.59
CA LEU A 18 16.83 2.56 -11.68
C LEU A 18 15.83 2.42 -10.53
N ALA A 19 15.56 1.20 -10.07
CA ALA A 19 14.72 0.95 -8.90
C ALA A 19 15.39 1.45 -7.61
N GLU A 20 16.70 1.20 -7.44
CA GLU A 20 17.48 1.69 -6.31
C GLU A 20 17.57 3.23 -6.27
N GLU A 21 17.74 3.89 -7.42
CA GLU A 21 17.70 5.37 -7.51
C GLU A 21 16.31 5.92 -7.16
N LYS A 22 15.23 5.30 -7.66
CA LYS A 22 13.86 5.70 -7.31
C LYS A 22 13.52 5.45 -5.84
N MET A 23 14.09 4.42 -5.20
CA MET A 23 13.93 4.23 -3.76
C MET A 23 14.69 5.28 -2.94
N LYS A 24 15.81 5.82 -3.45
CA LYS A 24 16.52 6.95 -2.82
C LYS A 24 15.76 8.28 -2.92
N GLU A 25 14.87 8.43 -3.91
CA GLU A 25 13.96 9.59 -4.03
C GLU A 25 12.74 9.51 -3.10
N GLY A 26 12.49 8.35 -2.47
CA GLY A 26 11.44 8.20 -1.46
C GLY A 26 11.81 8.91 -0.16
N LYS A 27 10.89 9.72 0.38
CA LYS A 27 11.02 10.24 1.74
C LYS A 27 11.24 9.08 2.72
N ASP A 28 12.24 9.21 3.57
CA ASP A 28 12.56 8.29 4.66
C ASP A 28 11.31 8.09 5.56
N ILE A 29 10.69 6.91 5.49
CA ILE A 29 9.46 6.60 6.25
C ILE A 29 9.86 6.07 7.63
N LYS A 30 9.62 6.86 8.67
CA LYS A 30 9.98 6.53 10.06
C LYS A 30 8.97 7.09 11.07
N GLY A 31 8.89 6.44 12.22
CA GLY A 31 8.00 6.82 13.32
C GLY A 31 6.87 5.83 13.52
N VAL A 32 5.71 6.30 13.99
CA VAL A 32 4.53 5.48 14.24
C VAL A 32 3.77 5.24 12.94
N ILE A 33 3.68 3.98 12.52
CA ILE A 33 3.04 3.55 11.27
C ILE A 33 2.00 2.47 11.58
N PRO A 34 0.73 2.85 11.87
CA PRO A 34 -0.30 1.88 12.20
C PRO A 34 -0.66 1.00 11.00
N ALA A 35 -0.80 -0.30 11.25
CA ALA A 35 -1.50 -1.22 10.37
C ALA A 35 -3.00 -1.03 10.57
N LEU A 36 -3.73 -0.59 9.55
CA LEU A 36 -5.16 -0.31 9.65
C LEU A 36 -5.94 -1.62 9.52
N VAL A 37 -6.95 -1.77 10.38
CA VAL A 37 -8.04 -2.74 10.19
C VAL A 37 -8.98 -2.26 9.09
N THR A 38 -9.72 -3.18 8.48
CA THR A 38 -10.82 -2.90 7.54
C THR A 38 -12.15 -3.22 8.23
N PRO A 39 -12.91 -2.23 8.73
CA PRO A 39 -14.22 -2.46 9.32
C PRO A 39 -15.24 -2.95 8.28
N PHE A 40 -16.18 -3.78 8.73
CA PHE A 40 -17.30 -4.27 7.94
C PHE A 40 -18.62 -3.88 8.59
N ASP A 41 -19.66 -3.69 7.76
CA ASP A 41 -21.02 -3.45 8.23
C ASP A 41 -21.72 -4.76 8.64
N LYS A 42 -22.96 -4.66 9.09
CA LYS A 42 -23.77 -5.81 9.51
C LYS A 42 -24.13 -6.80 8.38
N ASN A 43 -23.83 -6.44 7.13
CA ASN A 43 -24.06 -7.25 5.93
C ASN A 43 -22.72 -7.74 5.33
N ASP A 44 -21.65 -7.72 6.12
CA ASP A 44 -20.30 -8.11 5.73
C ASP A 44 -19.73 -7.32 4.54
N GLN A 45 -20.23 -6.10 4.31
CA GLN A 45 -19.67 -5.18 3.31
C GLN A 45 -18.64 -4.25 3.95
N VAL A 46 -17.58 -3.88 3.23
CA VAL A 46 -16.61 -2.91 3.75
C VAL A 46 -17.28 -1.60 4.15
N ASP A 47 -17.13 -1.21 5.41
CA ASP A 47 -17.62 0.07 5.93
C ASP A 47 -16.57 1.17 5.69
N LEU A 48 -16.62 1.77 4.50
CA LEU A 48 -15.71 2.84 4.10
C LEU A 48 -15.81 4.08 5.01
N LYS A 49 -16.98 4.37 5.60
CA LYS A 49 -17.12 5.51 6.52
C LYS A 49 -16.38 5.25 7.83
N ALA A 50 -16.41 4.02 8.32
CA ALA A 50 -15.62 3.61 9.48
C ALA A 50 -14.11 3.64 9.17
N VAL A 51 -13.68 3.20 7.97
CA VAL A 51 -12.29 3.34 7.50
C VAL A 51 -11.86 4.81 7.53
N GLU A 52 -12.67 5.71 6.97
CA GLU A 52 -12.39 7.15 6.94
C GLU A 52 -12.26 7.72 8.35
N LYS A 53 -13.17 7.35 9.26
CA LYS A 53 -13.18 7.82 10.65
C LYS A 53 -11.94 7.38 11.43
N ILE A 54 -11.53 6.11 11.30
CA ILE A 54 -10.30 5.62 11.96
C ILE A 54 -9.08 6.32 11.36
N THR A 55 -9.07 6.53 10.05
CA THR A 55 -7.99 7.24 9.37
C THR A 55 -7.87 8.68 9.88
N GLU A 56 -8.98 9.41 9.97
CA GLU A 56 -9.00 10.78 10.47
C GLU A 56 -8.52 10.86 11.92
N PHE A 57 -8.96 9.92 12.77
CA PHE A 57 -8.48 9.81 14.14
C PHE A 57 -6.95 9.63 14.19
N LEU A 58 -6.40 8.68 13.44
CA LEU A 58 -4.95 8.43 13.44
C LEU A 58 -4.15 9.62 12.90
N VAL A 59 -4.59 10.21 11.78
CA VAL A 59 -3.95 11.40 11.18
C VAL A 59 -3.97 12.58 12.16
N SER A 60 -5.10 12.82 12.84
CA SER A 60 -5.21 13.91 13.82
C SER A 60 -4.33 13.72 15.06
N ASN A 61 -3.95 12.48 15.36
CA ASN A 61 -3.04 12.13 16.47
C ASN A 61 -1.56 12.08 16.07
N GLY A 62 -1.21 12.52 14.85
CA GLY A 62 0.20 12.73 14.47
C GLY A 62 0.97 11.45 14.14
N VAL A 63 0.30 10.42 13.62
CA VAL A 63 1.00 9.26 13.05
C VAL A 63 1.83 9.66 11.83
N HIS A 64 2.89 8.92 11.55
CA HIS A 64 3.92 9.32 10.60
C HIS A 64 3.70 8.74 9.20
N ALA A 65 2.97 7.62 9.10
CA ALA A 65 2.45 7.03 7.88
C ALA A 65 1.27 6.09 8.22
N LEU A 66 0.58 5.59 7.21
CA LEU A 66 -0.51 4.62 7.36
C LEU A 66 -0.26 3.41 6.48
N MET A 67 -0.58 2.21 6.99
CA MET A 67 -0.47 0.96 6.24
C MET A 67 -1.82 0.26 6.16
N PRO A 68 -2.66 0.57 5.16
CA PRO A 68 -3.92 -0.13 4.93
C PRO A 68 -3.74 -1.44 4.14
N VAL A 69 -4.73 -2.34 4.23
CA VAL A 69 -4.79 -3.58 3.43
C VAL A 69 -3.58 -4.52 3.68
N GLY A 70 -3.06 -4.52 4.91
CA GLY A 70 -2.10 -5.52 5.37
C GLY A 70 -2.79 -6.80 5.85
N GLY A 71 -2.03 -7.69 6.51
CA GLY A 71 -2.63 -8.83 7.23
C GLY A 71 -3.64 -8.38 8.29
N THR A 72 -3.30 -7.35 9.06
CA THR A 72 -4.21 -6.67 10.00
C THR A 72 -5.39 -5.99 9.30
N GLY A 73 -5.24 -5.60 8.04
CA GLY A 73 -6.29 -4.99 7.22
C GLY A 73 -7.09 -6.00 6.42
N GLU A 74 -7.04 -7.29 6.81
CA GLU A 74 -7.87 -8.36 6.29
C GLU A 74 -7.71 -8.61 4.77
N PHE A 75 -6.53 -8.33 4.20
CA PHE A 75 -6.30 -8.49 2.75
C PHE A 75 -6.72 -9.85 2.13
N PRO A 76 -6.58 -11.03 2.79
CA PRO A 76 -7.01 -12.28 2.16
C PRO A 76 -8.52 -12.42 2.05
N ASN A 77 -9.29 -11.59 2.79
CA ASN A 77 -10.75 -11.64 2.85
C ASN A 77 -11.43 -10.56 2.01
N LEU A 78 -10.65 -9.67 1.38
CA LEU A 78 -11.16 -8.58 0.55
C LEU A 78 -11.09 -8.93 -0.94
N LEU A 79 -12.11 -8.53 -1.68
CA LEU A 79 -12.08 -8.49 -3.14
C LEU A 79 -11.07 -7.43 -3.62
N ARG A 80 -10.60 -7.57 -4.86
CA ARG A 80 -9.62 -6.65 -5.45
C ARG A 80 -10.13 -5.20 -5.47
N GLU A 81 -11.41 -5.04 -5.77
CA GLU A 81 -12.11 -3.75 -5.80
C GLU A 81 -12.20 -3.14 -4.40
N GLU A 82 -12.50 -3.96 -3.38
CA GLU A 82 -12.59 -3.53 -1.99
C GLU A 82 -11.24 -3.06 -1.46
N LYS A 83 -10.15 -3.81 -1.74
CA LYS A 83 -8.78 -3.39 -1.41
C LYS A 83 -8.48 -2.00 -1.98
N ARG A 84 -8.81 -1.79 -3.26
CA ARG A 84 -8.62 -0.51 -3.95
C ARG A 84 -9.45 0.60 -3.29
N ASP A 85 -10.69 0.31 -2.94
CA ASP A 85 -11.61 1.32 -2.40
C ASP A 85 -11.24 1.71 -0.96
N VAL A 86 -10.74 0.76 -0.15
CA VAL A 86 -10.10 1.04 1.16
C VAL A 86 -8.88 1.94 1.00
N VAL A 87 -7.95 1.59 0.10
CA VAL A 87 -6.74 2.41 -0.14
C VAL A 87 -7.12 3.83 -0.58
N LYS A 88 -8.13 3.96 -1.46
CA LYS A 88 -8.65 5.27 -1.89
C LYS A 88 -9.22 6.06 -0.73
N ALA A 89 -10.06 5.46 0.11
CA ALA A 89 -10.64 6.14 1.27
C ALA A 89 -9.55 6.68 2.21
N VAL A 90 -8.56 5.84 2.53
CA VAL A 90 -7.41 6.22 3.37
C VAL A 90 -6.61 7.36 2.73
N ALA A 91 -6.33 7.28 1.43
CA ALA A 91 -5.62 8.33 0.68
C ALA A 91 -6.38 9.66 0.64
N SER A 92 -7.69 9.60 0.42
CA SER A 92 -8.57 10.76 0.38
C SER A 92 -8.63 11.48 1.73
N VAL A 93 -8.58 10.75 2.86
CA VAL A 93 -8.54 11.36 4.20
C VAL A 93 -7.14 11.90 4.52
N ALA A 94 -6.07 11.17 4.17
CA ALA A 94 -4.70 11.61 4.41
C ALA A 94 -4.34 12.87 3.61
N LYS A 95 -4.95 13.10 2.43
CA LYS A 95 -4.77 14.30 1.59
C LYS A 95 -3.31 14.64 1.30
N GLY A 96 -2.46 13.62 1.18
CA GLY A 96 -1.01 13.79 0.96
C GLY A 96 -0.23 14.36 2.15
N LYS A 97 -0.84 14.51 3.33
CA LYS A 97 -0.18 15.01 4.55
C LYS A 97 0.88 14.06 5.07
N ILE A 98 0.63 12.75 4.96
CA ILE A 98 1.53 11.68 5.40
C ILE A 98 1.62 10.58 4.32
N PRO A 99 2.73 9.82 4.26
CA PRO A 99 2.86 8.67 3.37
C PRO A 99 1.82 7.59 3.67
N ILE A 100 1.46 6.85 2.63
CA ILE A 100 0.64 5.64 2.72
C ILE A 100 1.44 4.50 2.11
N VAL A 101 1.52 3.38 2.84
CA VAL A 101 2.17 2.14 2.41
C VAL A 101 1.06 1.11 2.19
N PRO A 102 0.42 1.07 1.01
CA PRO A 102 -0.68 0.15 0.78
C PRO A 102 -0.17 -1.30 0.66
N GLY A 103 -0.83 -2.22 1.34
CA GLY A 103 -0.58 -3.65 1.14
C GLY A 103 -1.05 -4.10 -0.24
N THR A 104 -0.17 -4.76 -0.98
CA THR A 104 -0.45 -5.36 -2.30
C THR A 104 -0.37 -6.88 -2.27
N ALA A 105 -0.29 -7.47 -1.07
CA ALA A 105 -0.28 -8.91 -0.91
C ALA A 105 -1.59 -9.53 -1.45
N ALA A 106 -1.46 -10.70 -2.04
CA ALA A 106 -2.56 -11.44 -2.64
C ALA A 106 -2.34 -12.95 -2.52
N CYS A 107 -3.42 -13.72 -2.66
CA CYS A 107 -3.37 -15.18 -2.64
C CYS A 107 -3.02 -15.78 -4.01
N SER A 108 -2.81 -14.94 -5.03
CA SER A 108 -2.40 -15.35 -6.37
C SER A 108 -1.43 -14.33 -6.97
N THR A 109 -0.36 -14.82 -7.61
CA THR A 109 0.63 -13.98 -8.29
C THR A 109 0.02 -13.15 -9.43
N LYS A 110 -1.09 -13.60 -10.03
CA LYS A 110 -1.79 -12.84 -11.09
C LYS A 110 -2.56 -11.63 -10.56
N GLU A 111 -2.85 -11.59 -9.27
CA GLU A 111 -3.67 -10.55 -8.65
C GLU A 111 -2.85 -9.33 -8.17
N VAL A 112 -1.55 -9.54 -7.85
CA VAL A 112 -0.56 -8.53 -7.42
C VAL A 112 -0.29 -7.51 -8.54
#